data_AF-A0A4S1CMV2-F1
#
_entry.id   AF-A0A4S1CMV2-F1
#
_cell.length_a   1.000
_cell.length_b   1.000
_cell.length_c   1.000
_cell.angle_alpha   90.00
_cell.angle_beta   90.00
_cell.angle_gamma   90.00
#
_symmetry.space_group_name_H-M   'P 1'
#
loop_
_entity.id
_entity.type
_entity.pdbx_description
1 polymer ?
#
loop_
_entity_poly.entity_id
_entity_poly.type
_entity_poly.pdbx_seq_one_letter_code
_entity_poly.pdbx_strand_id
1 'polypeptide(L)'
;MFNWFRKKQEVLQFADARSAFAHACSIGYTPLIGGLVPALVEESGGMNRDGERTFMVSLAAPEGELKLWSCTLKGAPGYPEEGDFVGFRVVTIASDLPEPANLIGYIACRLQPLLVTGKGWAVGENFTPENIKPAFRPL
;
A
#
# COMPACT_ATOMS: atom_id res chain seq x y z
N MET A 1 40.21 16.48 -2.57
CA MET A 1 38.97 17.07 -2.07
C MET A 1 37.81 16.55 -2.91
N PHE A 2 37.10 15.52 -2.46
CA PHE A 2 35.93 14.99 -3.16
C PHE A 2 34.68 15.72 -2.64
N ASN A 3 34.19 16.68 -3.42
CA ASN A 3 32.86 17.25 -3.20
C ASN A 3 31.84 16.19 -3.63
N TRP A 4 31.46 15.34 -2.68
CA TRP A 4 30.36 14.39 -2.81
C TRP A 4 29.07 15.20 -2.84
N PHE A 5 28.66 15.64 -4.03
CA PHE A 5 27.38 16.31 -4.26
C PHE A 5 26.26 15.38 -3.79
N ARG A 6 25.77 15.60 -2.55
CA ARG A 6 24.48 15.08 -2.11
C ARG A 6 23.43 15.69 -3.06
N LYS A 7 23.05 14.96 -4.11
CA LYS A 7 21.87 15.28 -4.91
C LYS A 7 20.72 15.46 -3.92
N LYS A 8 20.15 16.66 -3.89
CA LYS A 8 19.00 16.98 -3.06
C LYS A 8 17.89 16.00 -3.48
N GLN A 9 17.43 15.15 -2.57
CA GLN A 9 16.32 14.24 -2.87
C GLN A 9 15.12 15.09 -3.24
N GLU A 10 14.64 14.98 -4.48
CA GLU A 10 13.40 15.60 -4.88
C GLU A 10 12.26 14.92 -4.13
N VAL A 11 11.38 15.75 -3.59
CA VAL A 11 10.20 15.33 -2.85
C VAL A 11 9.00 15.88 -3.59
N LEU A 12 8.16 14.99 -4.10
CA LEU A 12 6.89 15.35 -4.71
C LEU A 12 5.83 15.31 -3.60
N GLN A 13 5.27 16.47 -3.29
CA GLN A 13 4.19 16.61 -2.32
C GLN A 13 2.89 16.86 -3.08
N PHE A 14 1.86 16.09 -2.74
CA PHE A 14 0.54 16.19 -3.34
C PHE A 14 -0.41 16.93 -2.39
N ALA A 15 -1.46 17.54 -2.95
CA ALA A 15 -2.43 18.30 -2.17
C ALA A 15 -3.24 17.39 -1.22
N ASP A 16 -3.55 16.18 -1.66
CA ASP A 16 -4.36 15.21 -0.93
C ASP A 16 -4.03 13.76 -1.32
N ALA A 17 -4.62 12.82 -0.56
CA ALA A 17 -4.50 11.38 -0.77
C ALA A 17 -4.93 10.93 -2.18
N ARG A 18 -6.02 11.53 -2.71
CA ARG A 18 -6.57 11.17 -4.02
C ARG A 18 -5.63 11.59 -5.16
N SER A 19 -5.00 12.76 -5.05
CA SER A 19 -4.01 13.26 -6.00
C SER A 19 -2.73 12.43 -5.97
N ALA A 20 -2.30 12.01 -4.76
CA ALA A 20 -1.18 11.08 -4.61
C ALA A 20 -1.49 9.71 -5.24
N PHE A 21 -2.70 9.19 -5.03
CA PHE A 21 -3.15 7.94 -5.64
C PHE A 21 -3.24 8.03 -7.17
N ALA A 22 -3.82 9.10 -7.72
CA ALA A 22 -3.87 9.32 -9.17
C ALA A 22 -2.45 9.34 -9.79
N HIS A 23 -1.48 9.96 -9.10
CA HIS A 23 -0.09 9.88 -9.52
C HIS A 23 0.47 8.45 -9.42
N ALA A 24 0.17 7.71 -8.35
CA ALA A 24 0.57 6.30 -8.24
C ALA A 24 0.04 5.45 -9.39
N CYS A 25 -1.22 5.65 -9.81
CA CYS A 25 -1.79 4.98 -10.98
C CYS A 25 -1.04 5.33 -12.26
N SER A 26 -0.61 6.58 -12.43
CA SER A 26 0.17 7.00 -13.60
C SER A 26 1.57 6.35 -13.69
N ILE A 27 2.11 5.88 -12.56
CA ILE A 27 3.40 5.14 -12.51
C ILE A 27 3.23 3.69 -12.98
N GLY A 28 2.04 3.10 -12.82
CA GLY A 28 1.74 1.74 -13.25
C GLY A 28 2.44 0.64 -12.44
N TYR A 29 2.08 0.49 -11.16
CA TYR A 29 2.71 -0.48 -10.26
C TYR A 29 2.34 -1.93 -10.61
N THR A 30 3.31 -2.76 -10.99
CA THR A 30 3.11 -4.21 -11.10
C THR A 30 3.04 -4.86 -9.70
N PRO A 31 1.94 -5.54 -9.34
CA PRO A 31 1.87 -6.29 -8.09
C PRO A 31 2.90 -7.43 -8.07
N LEU A 32 3.78 -7.44 -7.06
CA LEU A 32 4.79 -8.47 -6.87
C LEU A 32 4.70 -9.00 -5.44
N ILE A 33 4.96 -10.29 -5.24
CA ILE A 33 5.00 -10.91 -3.91
C ILE A 33 6.00 -10.17 -3.01
N GLY A 34 5.56 -9.78 -1.82
CA GLY A 34 6.33 -8.96 -0.87
C GLY A 34 6.44 -7.48 -1.23
N GLY A 35 5.92 -7.07 -2.39
CA GLY A 35 5.81 -5.69 -2.85
C GLY A 35 4.76 -4.91 -2.07
N LEU A 36 4.97 -3.59 -1.96
CA LEU A 36 3.97 -2.66 -1.44
C LEU A 36 3.42 -1.86 -2.61
N VAL A 37 2.12 -2.00 -2.85
CA VAL A 37 1.39 -1.34 -3.92
C VAL A 37 0.57 -0.20 -3.30
N PRO A 38 0.68 1.03 -3.79
CA PRO A 38 -0.15 2.12 -3.30
C PRO A 38 -1.63 1.87 -3.62
N ALA A 39 -2.51 2.24 -2.68
CA ALA A 39 -3.93 2.06 -2.79
C ALA A 39 -4.71 3.24 -2.19
N LEU A 40 -5.95 3.40 -2.60
CA LEU A 40 -6.91 4.28 -1.95
C LEU A 40 -7.99 3.44 -1.26
N VAL A 41 -8.33 3.78 -0.02
CA VAL A 41 -9.48 3.18 0.67
C VAL A 41 -10.75 3.83 0.17
N GLU A 42 -11.60 3.06 -0.48
CA GLU A 42 -12.87 3.53 -1.06
C GLU A 42 -14.01 3.43 -0.06
N GLU A 43 -14.06 2.33 0.68
CA GLU A 43 -15.18 1.99 1.57
C GLU A 43 -14.69 1.17 2.76
N SER A 44 -15.20 1.48 3.95
CA SER A 44 -15.08 0.62 5.11
C SER A 44 -16.16 -0.44 5.09
N GLY A 45 -15.76 -1.71 5.08
CA GLY A 45 -16.68 -2.83 5.15
C GLY A 45 -17.08 -3.14 6.59
N GLY A 46 -16.89 -4.40 6.98
CA GLY A 46 -17.29 -4.92 8.28
C GLY A 46 -16.11 -5.37 9.13
N MET A 47 -16.38 -5.62 10.40
CA MET A 47 -15.46 -6.33 11.28
C MET A 47 -15.87 -7.80 11.35
N ASN A 48 -14.95 -8.72 11.04
CA ASN A 48 -15.21 -10.14 11.19
C ASN A 48 -15.13 -10.57 12.67
N ARG A 49 -15.52 -11.81 12.98
CA ARG A 49 -15.50 -12.36 14.34
C ARG A 49 -14.10 -12.40 14.97
N ASP A 50 -13.07 -12.39 14.13
CA ASP A 50 -11.67 -12.40 14.53
C ASP A 50 -11.10 -11.00 14.80
N GLY A 51 -11.91 -9.94 14.63
CA GLY A 51 -11.53 -8.55 14.84
C GLY A 51 -10.78 -7.92 13.66
N GLU A 52 -10.70 -8.61 12.52
CA GLU A 52 -10.16 -8.03 11.29
C GLU A 52 -11.22 -7.16 10.64
N ARG A 53 -10.80 -5.98 10.17
CA ARG A 53 -11.66 -5.05 9.45
C ARG A 53 -11.41 -5.20 7.97
N THR A 54 -12.49 -5.29 7.19
CA THR A 54 -12.43 -5.33 5.74
C THR A 54 -12.64 -3.95 5.15
N PHE A 55 -11.96 -3.69 4.04
CA PHE A 55 -11.99 -2.42 3.32
C PHE A 55 -11.99 -2.70 1.82
N MET A 56 -12.80 -1.94 1.08
CA MET A 56 -12.66 -1.89 -0.37
C MET A 56 -11.50 -0.96 -0.69
N VAL A 57 -10.53 -1.45 -1.45
CA VAL A 57 -9.38 -0.65 -1.88
C VAL A 57 -9.27 -0.62 -3.39
N SER A 58 -8.93 0.54 -3.94
CA SER A 58 -8.46 0.69 -5.32
C SER A 58 -6.93 0.66 -5.32
N LEU A 59 -6.33 -0.38 -5.89
CA LEU A 59 -4.88 -0.49 -6.06
C LEU A 59 -4.42 0.25 -7.32
N ALA A 60 -3.26 0.89 -7.24
CA ALA A 60 -2.54 1.34 -8.43
C ALA A 60 -1.97 0.12 -9.17
N ALA A 61 -2.37 -0.08 -10.42
CA ALA A 61 -1.95 -1.18 -11.28
C ALA A 61 -1.46 -0.64 -12.64
N PRO A 62 -0.76 -1.45 -13.46
CA PRO A 62 -0.24 -0.99 -14.76
C PRO A 62 -1.35 -0.59 -15.74
N GLU A 63 -2.51 -1.24 -15.65
CA GLU A 63 -3.67 -0.98 -16.51
C GLU A 63 -4.67 0.03 -15.90
N GLY A 64 -4.28 0.69 -14.80
CA GLY A 64 -5.11 1.68 -14.11
C GLY A 64 -5.42 1.26 -12.67
N GLU A 65 -6.69 1.33 -12.28
CA GLU A 65 -7.12 1.03 -10.92
C GLU A 65 -7.68 -0.39 -10.82
N LEU A 66 -7.23 -1.14 -9.81
CA LEU A 66 -7.70 -2.49 -9.56
C LEU A 66 -8.42 -2.56 -8.20
N LYS A 67 -9.72 -2.83 -8.21
CA LYS A 67 -10.54 -2.83 -6.98
C LYS A 67 -10.61 -4.22 -6.36
N LEU A 68 -10.35 -4.31 -5.07
CA LEU A 68 -10.53 -5.56 -4.31
C LEU A 68 -10.83 -5.31 -2.83
N TRP A 69 -11.47 -6.30 -2.21
CA TRP A 69 -11.64 -6.33 -0.77
C TRP A 69 -10.36 -6.81 -0.10
N SER A 70 -9.84 -6.03 0.84
CA SER A 70 -8.69 -6.38 1.67
C SER A 70 -9.00 -6.16 3.14
N CYS A 71 -8.04 -6.48 4.01
CA CYS A 71 -8.12 -6.28 5.44
C CYS A 71 -6.77 -5.80 6.00
N THR A 72 -6.80 -5.28 7.22
CA THR A 72 -5.62 -5.21 8.08
C THR A 72 -5.42 -6.56 8.76
N LEU A 73 -4.18 -6.87 9.17
CA LEU A 73 -3.91 -8.09 9.94
C LEU A 73 -4.60 -8.05 11.33
N LYS A 74 -4.92 -9.23 11.86
CA LYS A 74 -5.40 -9.38 13.24
C LYS A 74 -4.40 -8.79 14.24
N GLY A 75 -4.89 -7.96 15.15
CA GLY A 75 -4.07 -7.27 16.14
C GLY A 75 -3.32 -6.04 15.59
N ALA A 76 -3.77 -5.50 14.44
CA ALA A 76 -3.26 -4.22 13.94
C ALA A 76 -3.38 -3.12 15.02
N PRO A 77 -2.35 -2.28 15.21
CA PRO A 77 -2.34 -1.22 16.23
C PRO A 77 -3.28 -0.05 15.88
N GLY A 78 -3.72 0.02 14.62
CA GLY A 78 -4.62 1.03 14.08
C GLY A 78 -5.27 0.53 12.79
N TYR A 79 -6.19 1.32 12.26
CA TYR A 79 -6.96 0.99 11.06
C TYR A 79 -7.04 2.21 10.14
N PRO A 80 -7.07 2.00 8.82
CA PRO A 80 -7.33 3.09 7.88
C PRO A 80 -8.80 3.53 7.93
N GLU A 81 -9.04 4.70 7.36
CA GLU A 81 -10.35 5.32 7.16
C GLU A 81 -10.63 5.49 5.66
N GLU A 82 -11.89 5.72 5.31
CA GLU A 82 -12.27 6.02 3.92
C GLU A 82 -11.55 7.28 3.41
N GLY A 83 -11.04 7.22 2.18
CA GLY A 83 -10.25 8.28 1.57
C GLY A 83 -8.76 8.24 1.93
N ASP A 84 -8.32 7.34 2.82
CA ASP A 84 -6.90 7.19 3.12
C ASP A 84 -6.13 6.64 1.93
N PHE A 85 -4.94 7.22 1.73
CA PHE A 85 -3.92 6.65 0.87
C PHE A 85 -3.11 5.63 1.68
N VAL A 86 -3.06 4.38 1.23
CA VAL A 86 -2.51 3.25 1.99
C VAL A 86 -1.55 2.42 1.16
N GLY A 87 -0.70 1.64 1.85
CA GLY A 87 0.18 0.66 1.24
C GLY A 87 -0.38 -0.75 1.40
N PHE A 88 -0.76 -1.38 0.28
CA PHE A 88 -1.17 -2.78 0.25
C PHE A 88 0.05 -3.69 0.07
N ARG A 89 0.28 -4.60 1.01
CA ARG A 89 1.34 -5.61 0.93
C ARG A 89 0.80 -6.86 0.25
N VAL A 90 1.37 -7.19 -0.91
CA VAL A 90 1.08 -8.47 -1.58
C VAL A 90 1.79 -9.59 -0.83
N VAL A 91 1.05 -10.60 -0.39
CA VAL A 91 1.58 -11.80 0.28
C VAL A 91 1.75 -12.95 -0.70
N THR A 92 0.76 -13.17 -1.57
CA THR A 92 0.83 -14.18 -2.63
C THR A 92 -0.07 -13.79 -3.80
N ILE A 93 0.16 -14.42 -4.96
CA ILE A 93 -0.68 -14.30 -6.15
C ILE A 93 -1.20 -15.70 -6.46
N ALA A 94 -2.49 -15.93 -6.17
CA ALA A 94 -3.14 -17.23 -6.31
C ALA A 94 -3.50 -17.50 -7.78
N SER A 95 -2.75 -18.38 -8.45
CA SER A 95 -2.93 -18.66 -9.89
C SER A 95 -4.26 -19.34 -10.24
N ASP A 96 -4.95 -19.88 -9.25
CA ASP A 96 -6.22 -20.60 -9.35
C ASP A 96 -7.46 -19.68 -9.19
N LEU A 97 -7.25 -18.42 -8.82
CA LEU A 97 -8.32 -17.42 -8.68
C LEU A 97 -8.35 -16.45 -9.87
N PRO A 98 -9.53 -15.91 -10.23
CA PRO A 98 -9.62 -14.86 -11.24
C PRO A 98 -9.03 -13.54 -10.72
N GLU A 99 -8.50 -12.71 -11.63
CA GLU A 99 -8.16 -11.32 -11.32
C GLU A 99 -9.44 -10.50 -11.03
N PRO A 100 -9.45 -9.60 -10.02
CA PRO A 100 -8.36 -9.24 -9.11
C PRO A 100 -8.27 -10.09 -7.82
N ALA A 101 -9.15 -11.07 -7.65
CA ALA A 101 -9.23 -11.89 -6.43
C ALA A 101 -8.00 -12.78 -6.20
N ASN A 102 -7.18 -12.99 -7.23
CA ASN A 102 -5.88 -13.66 -7.13
C ASN A 102 -4.85 -12.90 -6.29
N LEU A 103 -4.99 -11.58 -6.10
CA LEU A 103 -4.07 -10.79 -5.29
C LEU A 103 -4.40 -10.92 -3.81
N ILE A 104 -3.62 -11.73 -3.10
CA ILE A 104 -3.81 -11.96 -1.67
C ILE A 104 -2.80 -11.12 -0.90
N GLY A 105 -3.30 -10.27 0.00
CA GLY A 105 -2.49 -9.34 0.76
C GLY A 105 -3.28 -8.61 1.84
N TYR A 106 -2.63 -7.65 2.47
CA TYR A 106 -3.20 -6.86 3.56
C TYR A 106 -2.79 -5.38 3.48
N ILE A 107 -3.58 -4.52 4.10
CA ILE A 107 -3.25 -3.10 4.25
C ILE A 107 -2.21 -2.96 5.37
N ALA A 108 -0.99 -2.58 4.98
CA ALA A 108 0.17 -2.60 5.87
C ALA A 108 0.43 -1.27 6.57
N CYS A 109 0.07 -0.15 5.93
CA CYS A 109 0.33 1.19 6.45
C CYS A 109 -0.54 2.25 5.78
N ARG A 110 -0.69 3.41 6.45
CA ARG A 110 -1.13 4.67 5.85
C ARG A 110 0.08 5.36 5.23
N LEU A 111 -0.07 5.75 3.96
CA LEU A 111 0.92 6.52 3.23
C LEU A 111 0.59 8.02 3.33
N GLN A 112 1.63 8.83 3.38
CA GLN A 112 1.49 10.28 3.23
C GLN A 112 1.38 10.61 1.74
N PRO A 113 0.73 11.74 1.37
CA PRO A 113 0.70 12.27 0.02
C PRO A 113 2.06 12.88 -0.35
N LEU A 114 3.13 12.10 -0.21
CA LEU A 114 4.51 12.52 -0.35
C LEU A 114 5.36 11.36 -0.91
N LEU A 115 5.95 11.59 -2.08
CA LEU A 115 6.84 10.66 -2.77
C LEU A 115 8.27 11.19 -2.71
N VAL A 116 9.16 10.43 -2.06
CA VAL A 116 10.59 10.76 -1.98
C VAL A 116 11.33 9.98 -3.05
N THR A 117 11.97 10.68 -3.98
CA THR A 117 12.71 10.06 -5.09
C THR A 117 13.80 9.12 -4.56
N GLY A 118 13.74 7.85 -4.99
CA GLY A 118 14.65 6.79 -4.57
C GLY A 118 14.33 6.11 -3.24
N LYS A 119 13.33 6.59 -2.48
CA LYS A 119 12.84 5.93 -1.26
C LYS A 119 11.40 5.41 -1.39
N GLY A 120 10.59 6.02 -2.27
CA GLY A 120 9.19 5.69 -2.46
C GLY A 120 8.26 6.57 -1.63
N TRP A 121 7.01 6.13 -1.49
CA TRP A 121 5.98 6.84 -0.73
C TRP A 121 6.33 6.88 0.76
N ALA A 122 6.21 8.05 1.38
CA ALA A 122 6.44 8.21 2.81
C ALA A 122 5.34 7.49 3.60
N VAL A 123 5.74 6.74 4.63
CA VAL A 123 4.82 6.05 5.54
C VAL A 123 4.46 7.01 6.67
N GLY A 124 3.16 7.23 6.88
CA GLY A 124 2.64 8.04 7.99
C GLY A 124 2.36 7.19 9.24
N GLU A 125 1.67 6.06 9.06
CA GLU A 125 1.25 5.19 10.16
C GLU A 125 1.40 3.72 9.76
N ASN A 126 1.92 2.89 10.65
CA ASN A 126 2.09 1.46 10.39
C ASN A 126 0.92 0.67 11.00
N PHE A 127 0.27 -0.18 10.20
CA PHE A 127 -0.81 -1.07 10.62
C PHE A 127 -0.36 -2.52 10.77
N THR A 128 0.90 -2.83 10.44
CA THR A 128 1.44 -4.19 10.57
C THR A 128 1.75 -4.48 12.06
N PRO A 129 1.16 -5.53 12.66
CA PRO A 129 1.46 -5.93 14.04
C PRO A 129 2.94 -6.28 14.25
N GLU A 130 3.50 -5.94 15.42
CA GLU A 130 4.92 -6.16 15.74
C GLU A 130 5.31 -7.64 15.85
N ASN A 131 4.34 -8.53 16.07
CA ASN A 131 4.56 -9.98 16.22
C ASN A 131 4.66 -10.73 14.88
N ILE A 132 4.46 -10.05 13.74
CA ILE A 132 4.62 -10.63 12.42
C ILE A 132 6.10 -10.62 12.04
N LYS A 133 6.69 -11.80 11.80
CA LYS A 133 8.05 -11.89 11.27
C LYS A 133 8.13 -11.08 9.95
N PRO A 134 9.15 -10.22 9.76
CA PRO A 134 9.34 -9.53 8.50
C PRO A 134 9.36 -10.54 7.36
N ALA A 135 8.60 -10.27 6.29
CA ALA A 135 8.63 -11.10 5.10
C ALA A 135 10.09 -11.12 4.58
N PHE A 136 10.69 -12.31 4.58
CA PHE A 136 12.08 -12.52 4.19
C PHE A 136 12.28 -12.01 2.75
N ARG A 137 13.21 -11.07 2.55
CA ARG A 137 13.69 -10.69 1.21
C ARG A 137 15.08 -11.30 1.02
N PRO A 138 15.27 -12.33 0.19
CA PRO A 138 16.59 -12.57 -0.37
C PRO A 138 16.95 -11.36 -1.24
N LEU A 139 18.13 -10.79 -0.99
CA LEU A 139 18.72 -9.72 -1.79
C LEU A 139 19.01 -10.19 -3.22
#